data_AF-A0A929Q0L6-F1
#
_entry.id   AF-A0A929Q0L6-F1
#
_cell.length_a   1.000
_cell.length_b   1.000
_cell.length_c   1.000
_cell.angle_alpha   90.00
_cell.angle_beta   90.00
_cell.angle_gamma   90.00
#
_symmetry.space_group_name_H-M   'P 1'
#
loop_
_entity.id
_entity.type
_entity.pdbx_description
1 polymer ?
#
loop_
_entity_poly.entity_id
_entity_poly.type
_entity_poly.pdbx_seq_one_letter_code
_entity_poly.pdbx_strand_id
1 'polypeptide(L)'
;MNDVAGGLIADIIDEQIKLKMHRTTGKSEMRSWSNSLNYMFFVLNDNQIPDDAGIAIEYNIPQTSKRVDFMISGYDPTNKPNVVVIELKQWEEVKAKEGDALIETFTGGGQRTVVHPSYQVWSYAKLIEDYNTSVQDHSIGMVPCAFLHN
;
A
#
# COMPACT_ATOMS: atom_id res chain seq x y z
N MET A 1 -8.05 11.33 29.41
CA MET A 1 -9.30 11.16 28.65
C MET A 1 -9.92 12.55 28.57
N ASN A 2 -9.62 13.28 27.50
CA ASN A 2 -10.33 14.48 27.01
C ASN A 2 -9.61 14.95 25.72
N ASP A 3 -10.38 15.07 24.65
CA ASP A 3 -10.13 15.80 23.40
C ASP A 3 -9.07 15.29 22.40
N VAL A 4 -8.93 13.97 22.25
CA VAL A 4 -8.07 13.34 21.20
C VAL A 4 -8.84 12.97 19.92
N ALA A 5 -10.15 13.20 19.87
CA ALA A 5 -11.00 12.65 18.80
C ALA A 5 -11.14 13.63 17.61
N GLY A 6 -10.23 13.55 16.64
CA GLY A 6 -10.55 13.84 15.23
C GLY A 6 -9.79 14.97 14.54
N GLY A 7 -9.22 15.92 15.27
CA GLY A 7 -8.43 17.02 14.69
C GLY A 7 -6.92 16.73 14.68
N LEU A 8 -6.36 16.46 15.85
CA LEU A 8 -4.92 16.33 16.05
C LEU A 8 -4.30 15.12 15.35
N ILE A 9 -5.01 13.99 15.28
CA ILE A 9 -4.53 12.80 14.56
C ILE A 9 -4.43 13.11 13.07
N ALA A 10 -5.46 13.74 12.49
CA ALA A 10 -5.44 14.13 11.09
C ALA A 10 -4.30 15.11 10.77
N ASP A 11 -4.01 16.06 11.68
CA ASP A 11 -2.90 16.99 11.53
C ASP A 11 -1.53 16.31 11.65
N ILE A 12 -1.35 15.37 12.59
CA ILE A 12 -0.14 14.56 12.73
C ILE A 12 0.06 13.68 11.49
N ILE A 13 -0.99 13.06 10.99
CA ILE A 13 -0.94 12.26 9.76
C ILE A 13 -0.61 13.14 8.56
N ASP A 14 -1.23 14.31 8.43
CA ASP A 14 -0.94 15.26 7.34
C ASP A 14 0.51 15.75 7.41
N GLU A 15 1.04 16.02 8.61
CA GLU A 15 2.43 16.42 8.83
C GLU A 15 3.40 15.27 8.51
N GLN A 16 3.10 14.03 8.93
CA GLN A 16 3.94 12.87 8.63
C GLN A 16 3.84 12.44 7.16
N ILE A 17 2.68 12.57 6.52
CA ILE A 17 2.52 12.43 5.07
C ILE A 17 3.35 13.48 4.34
N LYS A 18 3.32 14.74 4.78
CA LYS A 18 4.18 15.80 4.23
C LYS A 18 5.67 15.48 4.41
N LEU A 19 6.07 15.00 5.60
CA LEU A 19 7.47 14.70 5.93
C LEU A 19 7.99 13.49 5.15
N LYS A 20 7.26 12.37 5.16
CA LYS A 20 7.68 11.09 4.57
C LYS A 20 7.34 10.95 3.08
N MET A 21 6.35 11.69 2.58
CA MET A 21 5.86 11.57 1.18
C MET A 21 5.95 12.87 0.37
N HIS A 22 6.33 13.99 0.98
CA HIS A 22 6.53 15.29 0.31
C HIS A 22 5.32 15.79 -0.50
N ARG A 23 4.08 15.51 -0.05
CA ARG A 23 2.84 15.91 -0.75
C ARG A 23 1.84 16.62 0.17
N THR A 24 0.96 17.41 -0.45
CA THR A 24 -0.21 18.06 0.20
C THR A 24 -1.49 17.54 -0.45
N THR A 25 -2.53 17.25 0.35
CA THR A 25 -3.72 16.53 -0.12
C THR A 25 -5.02 17.29 0.10
N GLY A 26 -5.99 17.13 -0.80
CA GLY A 26 -7.33 17.72 -0.66
C GLY A 26 -8.18 17.03 0.42
N LYS A 27 -9.20 17.74 0.96
CA LYS A 27 -10.02 17.27 2.11
C LYS A 27 -10.85 15.99 1.86
N SER A 28 -11.21 15.68 0.62
CA SER A 28 -11.92 14.45 0.25
C SER A 28 -10.98 13.26 0.12
N GLU A 29 -9.81 13.46 -0.49
CA GLU A 29 -8.74 12.46 -0.54
C GLU A 29 -8.22 12.16 0.86
N MET A 30 -7.97 13.17 1.70
CA MET A 30 -7.57 12.97 3.10
C MET A 30 -8.54 12.08 3.88
N ARG A 31 -9.84 12.09 3.59
CA ARG A 31 -10.80 11.23 4.29
C ARG A 31 -10.72 9.77 3.84
N SER A 32 -10.65 9.53 2.53
CA SER A 32 -10.45 8.17 2.01
C SER A 32 -9.09 7.62 2.41
N TRP A 33 -8.07 8.48 2.41
CA TRP A 33 -6.71 8.14 2.81
C TRP A 33 -6.60 7.95 4.31
N SER A 34 -7.23 8.78 5.14
CA SER A 34 -7.12 8.62 6.60
C SER A 34 -7.57 7.23 7.03
N ASN A 35 -8.64 6.67 6.46
CA ASN A 35 -9.04 5.31 6.84
C ASN A 35 -7.94 4.26 6.60
N SER A 36 -7.36 4.17 5.42
CA SER A 36 -6.33 3.17 5.11
C SER A 36 -4.92 3.55 5.59
N LEU A 37 -4.55 4.82 5.47
CA LEU A 37 -3.23 5.33 5.83
C LEU A 37 -3.02 5.45 7.34
N ASN A 38 -4.07 5.55 8.16
CA ASN A 38 -3.90 5.47 9.62
C ASN A 38 -3.29 4.13 10.01
N TYR A 39 -3.75 3.03 9.42
CA TYR A 39 -3.16 1.72 9.69
C TYR A 39 -1.73 1.64 9.18
N MET A 40 -1.44 2.18 7.99
CA MET A 40 -0.06 2.25 7.50
C MET A 40 0.83 3.14 8.37
N PHE A 41 0.33 4.23 8.94
CA PHE A 41 1.06 5.05 9.89
C PHE A 41 1.50 4.24 11.12
N PHE A 42 0.60 3.42 11.68
CA PHE A 42 0.97 2.52 12.78
C PHE A 42 2.03 1.51 12.37
N VAL A 43 1.96 0.97 11.15
CA VAL A 43 3.00 0.07 10.60
C VAL A 43 4.34 0.80 10.46
N LEU A 44 4.35 2.01 9.89
CA LEU A 44 5.56 2.81 9.68
C LEU A 44 6.18 3.33 10.97
N ASN A 45 5.42 3.37 12.06
CA ASN A 45 5.93 3.74 13.38
C ASN A 45 6.62 2.56 14.11
N ASP A 46 6.85 1.44 13.43
CA ASP A 46 7.70 0.35 13.90
C ASP A 46 9.18 0.74 13.74
N ASN A 47 9.96 0.60 14.80
CA ASN A 47 11.39 0.95 14.82
C ASN A 47 12.27 0.03 13.95
N GLN A 48 11.73 -1.08 13.46
CA GLN A 48 12.39 -1.95 12.49
C GLN A 48 12.34 -1.40 11.07
N ILE A 49 11.45 -0.42 10.79
CA ILE A 49 11.39 0.28 9.51
C ILE A 49 12.35 1.48 9.60
N PRO A 50 13.38 1.56 8.75
CA PRO A 50 14.35 2.65 8.80
C PRO A 50 13.70 4.03 8.57
N ASP A 51 14.23 5.05 9.23
CA ASP A 51 13.73 6.42 9.09
C ASP A 51 13.92 7.02 7.70
N ASP A 52 14.91 6.51 6.96
CA ASP A 52 15.25 6.85 5.59
C ASP A 52 14.59 5.91 4.56
N ALA A 53 13.65 5.05 4.98
CA ALA A 53 12.84 4.26 4.07
C ALA A 53 12.05 5.18 3.12
N GLY A 54 12.11 4.85 1.83
CA GLY A 54 11.35 5.56 0.80
C GLY A 54 9.90 5.10 0.80
N ILE A 55 8.97 6.05 0.68
CA ILE A 55 7.54 5.78 0.65
C ILE A 55 6.95 6.27 -0.66
N ALA A 56 6.25 5.39 -1.38
CA ALA A 56 5.43 5.78 -2.53
C ALA A 56 3.98 5.36 -2.30
N ILE A 57 3.06 6.28 -2.56
CA ILE A 57 1.62 6.07 -2.45
C ILE A 57 0.97 6.28 -3.80
N GLU A 58 0.00 5.43 -4.13
CA GLU A 58 -0.75 5.50 -5.38
C GLU A 58 0.20 5.50 -6.59
N TYR A 59 1.17 4.59 -6.58
CA TYR A 59 2.15 4.45 -7.64
C TYR A 59 1.50 3.84 -8.89
N ASN A 60 1.37 4.65 -9.94
CA ASN A 60 0.93 4.16 -11.25
C ASN A 60 2.07 3.39 -11.93
N ILE A 61 1.83 2.12 -12.26
CA ILE A 61 2.82 1.31 -12.95
C ILE A 61 2.90 1.80 -14.40
N PRO A 62 4.08 2.25 -14.88
CA PRO A 62 4.24 2.80 -16.22
C PRO A 62 3.67 1.90 -17.32
N GLN A 63 3.10 2.51 -18.35
CA GLN A 63 2.50 1.81 -19.50
C GLN A 63 1.31 0.89 -19.16
N THR A 64 0.74 1.02 -17.96
CA THR A 64 -0.49 0.31 -17.58
C THR A 64 -1.48 1.25 -16.90
N SER A 65 -2.72 0.80 -16.75
CA SER A 65 -3.72 1.44 -15.88
C SER A 65 -3.69 0.93 -14.43
N LYS A 66 -2.68 0.12 -14.07
CA LYS A 66 -2.57 -0.47 -12.73
C LYS A 66 -1.91 0.52 -11.79
N ARG A 67 -2.43 0.56 -10.57
CA ARG A 67 -1.95 1.42 -9.50
C ARG A 67 -1.71 0.58 -8.26
N VAL A 68 -0.53 0.72 -7.68
CA VAL A 68 -0.19 0.14 -6.38
C VAL A 68 -0.62 1.13 -5.30
N ASP A 69 -1.29 0.66 -4.27
CA ASP A 69 -1.76 1.53 -3.19
C ASP A 69 -0.60 2.11 -2.39
N PHE A 70 0.36 1.27 -2.01
CA PHE A 70 1.46 1.68 -1.12
C PHE A 70 2.75 0.88 -1.43
N MET A 71 3.91 1.54 -1.37
CA MET A 71 5.23 0.90 -1.51
C MET A 71 6.20 1.44 -0.45
N ILE A 72 6.99 0.55 0.13
CA ILE A 72 8.08 0.88 1.07
C ILE A 72 9.38 0.39 0.46
N SER A 73 10.33 1.28 0.20
CA SER A 73 11.67 0.94 -0.29
C SER A 73 12.71 1.11 0.79
N GLY A 74 13.73 0.26 0.80
CA GLY A 74 14.85 0.36 1.72
C GLY A 74 15.93 -0.67 1.42
N TYR A 75 16.87 -0.80 2.34
CA TYR A 75 17.95 -1.77 2.28
C TYR A 75 17.79 -2.78 3.39
N ASP A 76 18.05 -4.06 3.09
CA ASP A 76 18.08 -5.11 4.11
C ASP A 76 19.42 -5.07 4.89
N PRO A 77 19.59 -5.89 5.95
CA PRO A 77 20.84 -5.93 6.72
C PRO A 77 22.11 -6.30 5.92
N THR A 78 21.95 -6.82 4.70
CA THR A 78 23.07 -7.12 3.77
C THR A 78 23.32 -6.00 2.75
N ASN A 79 22.67 -4.85 2.92
CA ASN A 79 22.71 -3.70 2.02
C ASN A 79 22.14 -4.00 0.62
N LYS A 80 21.22 -4.96 0.51
CA LYS A 80 20.52 -5.23 -0.74
C LYS A 80 19.24 -4.37 -0.81
N PRO A 81 18.98 -3.69 -1.94
CA PRO A 81 17.77 -2.88 -2.11
C PRO A 81 16.53 -3.78 -2.23
N ASN A 82 15.48 -3.41 -1.50
CA ASN A 82 14.20 -4.12 -1.53
C ASN A 82 13.05 -3.10 -1.52
N VAL A 83 11.93 -3.51 -2.11
CA VAL A 83 10.68 -2.77 -2.13
C VAL A 83 9.54 -3.70 -1.73
N VAL A 84 8.84 -3.35 -0.66
CA VAL A 84 7.58 -3.98 -0.28
C VAL A 84 6.46 -3.30 -1.06
N VAL A 85 5.74 -4.06 -1.86
CA VAL A 85 4.59 -3.62 -2.67
C VAL A 85 3.34 -4.04 -1.90
N ILE A 86 2.50 -3.08 -1.53
CA ILE A 86 1.37 -3.31 -0.62
C ILE A 86 0.07 -2.94 -1.33
N GLU A 87 -0.87 -3.89 -1.34
CA GLU A 87 -2.27 -3.65 -1.70
C GLU A 87 -3.10 -3.54 -0.42
N LEU A 88 -3.82 -2.43 -0.28
CA LEU A 88 -4.65 -2.14 0.88
C LEU A 88 -6.08 -2.58 0.58
N LYS A 89 -6.64 -3.45 1.43
CA LYS A 89 -8.02 -3.89 1.29
C LYS A 89 -8.80 -3.69 2.58
N GLN A 90 -9.99 -3.12 2.43
CA GLN A 90 -10.98 -3.01 3.49
C GLN A 90 -12.17 -3.91 3.19
N TRP A 91 -12.06 -5.22 3.45
CA TRP A 91 -13.12 -6.20 3.16
C TRP A 91 -13.56 -6.93 4.41
N GLU A 92 -14.86 -6.89 4.71
CA GLU A 92 -15.44 -7.56 5.88
C GLU A 92 -15.61 -9.07 5.66
N GLU A 93 -16.16 -9.46 4.51
CA GLU A 93 -16.44 -10.86 4.19
C GLU A 93 -15.91 -11.26 2.81
N VAL A 94 -15.41 -12.48 2.70
CA VAL A 94 -14.92 -13.07 1.45
C VAL A 94 -15.36 -14.52 1.33
N LYS A 95 -15.70 -14.95 0.12
CA LYS A 95 -15.98 -16.34 -0.23
C LYS A 95 -15.04 -16.77 -1.34
N ALA A 96 -14.40 -17.93 -1.17
CA ALA A 96 -13.63 -18.54 -2.24
C ALA A 96 -14.57 -18.94 -3.39
N LYS A 97 -14.13 -18.76 -4.63
CA LYS A 97 -14.85 -19.18 -5.84
C LYS A 97 -14.02 -20.22 -6.58
N GLU A 98 -14.68 -21.09 -7.35
CA GLU A 98 -13.97 -21.94 -8.32
C GLU A 98 -13.25 -21.09 -9.37
N GLY A 99 -11.99 -21.45 -9.66
CA GLY A 99 -11.08 -20.72 -10.54
C GLY A 99 -9.86 -20.17 -9.80
N ASP A 100 -8.80 -19.88 -10.55
CA ASP A 100 -7.52 -19.47 -9.96
C ASP A 100 -7.60 -18.04 -9.40
N ALA A 101 -7.30 -17.91 -8.11
CA ALA A 101 -7.21 -16.65 -7.38
C ALA A 101 -8.47 -15.77 -7.50
N LEU A 102 -9.66 -16.36 -7.64
CA LEU A 102 -10.93 -15.64 -7.66
C LEU A 102 -11.69 -15.78 -6.34
N ILE A 103 -12.33 -14.69 -5.94
CA ILE A 103 -13.12 -14.61 -4.72
C ILE A 103 -14.38 -13.77 -4.97
N GLU A 104 -15.39 -13.98 -4.13
CA GLU A 104 -16.59 -13.16 -4.09
C GLU A 104 -16.63 -12.33 -2.81
N THR A 105 -16.81 -11.02 -2.94
CA THR A 105 -16.87 -10.07 -1.81
C THR A 105 -17.76 -8.89 -2.18
N PHE A 106 -18.22 -8.15 -1.17
CA PHE A 106 -18.98 -6.92 -1.37
C PHE A 106 -18.02 -5.75 -1.62
N THR A 107 -18.05 -5.19 -2.82
CA THR A 107 -17.19 -4.06 -3.21
C THR A 107 -17.82 -3.22 -4.30
N GLY A 108 -17.54 -1.91 -4.30
CA GLY A 108 -18.12 -0.97 -5.27
C GLY A 108 -19.66 -0.99 -5.26
N GLY A 109 -20.26 -1.12 -4.07
CA GLY A 109 -21.71 -1.08 -3.85
C GLY A 109 -22.48 -2.35 -4.18
N GLY A 110 -21.82 -3.50 -4.36
CA GLY A 110 -22.50 -4.77 -4.62
C GLY A 110 -21.61 -5.99 -4.43
N GLN A 111 -22.22 -7.18 -4.45
CA GLN A 111 -21.49 -8.45 -4.47
C GLN A 111 -20.82 -8.63 -5.83
N ARG A 112 -19.51 -8.88 -5.85
CA ARG A 112 -18.74 -9.04 -7.09
C ARG A 112 -17.73 -10.18 -6.96
N THR A 113 -17.46 -10.83 -8.09
CA THR A 113 -16.28 -11.69 -8.24
C THR A 113 -15.08 -10.83 -8.62
N VAL A 114 -14.00 -10.93 -7.85
CA VAL A 114 -12.75 -10.18 -8.04
C VAL A 114 -11.54 -11.10 -7.85
N VAL A 115 -10.38 -10.59 -8.25
CA VAL A 115 -9.09 -11.26 -8.03
C VAL A 115 -8.70 -11.15 -6.55
N HIS A 116 -8.13 -12.21 -6.00
CA HIS A 116 -7.60 -12.25 -4.64
C HIS A 116 -6.48 -11.20 -4.48
N PRO A 117 -6.47 -10.40 -3.39
CA PRO A 117 -5.55 -9.28 -3.24
C PRO A 117 -4.08 -9.71 -3.23
N SER A 118 -3.76 -10.88 -2.66
CA SER A 118 -2.41 -11.43 -2.72
C SER A 118 -1.96 -11.73 -4.16
N TYR A 119 -2.87 -12.18 -5.02
CA TYR A 119 -2.54 -12.41 -6.43
C TYR A 119 -2.44 -11.08 -7.18
N GLN A 120 -3.32 -10.12 -6.87
CA GLN A 120 -3.29 -8.78 -7.43
C GLN A 120 -1.93 -8.11 -7.18
N VAL A 121 -1.47 -8.05 -5.92
CA VAL A 121 -0.20 -7.40 -5.55
C VAL A 121 1.02 -8.18 -6.02
N TRP A 122 0.95 -9.52 -6.04
CA TRP A 122 1.99 -10.34 -6.68
C TRP A 122 2.12 -10.01 -8.17
N SER A 123 0.99 -9.86 -8.89
CA SER A 123 1.01 -9.50 -10.31
C SER A 123 1.61 -8.12 -10.56
N TYR A 124 1.45 -7.18 -9.61
CA TYR A 124 2.04 -5.85 -9.68
C TYR A 124 3.55 -5.89 -9.44
N ALA A 125 4.00 -6.62 -8.41
CA ALA A 125 5.41 -6.84 -8.13
C ALA A 125 6.13 -7.45 -9.34
N LYS A 126 5.53 -8.48 -9.95
CA LYS A 126 6.08 -9.12 -11.16
C LYS A 126 6.13 -8.19 -12.36
N LEU A 127 5.06 -7.43 -12.59
CA LEU A 127 5.04 -6.46 -13.68
C LEU A 127 6.14 -5.39 -13.52
N ILE A 128 6.36 -4.89 -12.31
CA ILE A 128 7.44 -3.92 -12.04
C ILE A 128 8.81 -4.58 -12.25
N GLU A 129 9.01 -5.80 -11.74
CA GLU A 129 10.24 -6.58 -11.90
C GLU A 129 10.59 -6.83 -13.38
N ASP A 130 9.60 -7.14 -14.20
CA ASP A 130 9.80 -7.50 -15.61
C ASP A 130 10.01 -6.28 -16.53
N TYR A 131 9.44 -5.11 -16.19
CA TYR A 131 9.42 -3.94 -17.07
C TYR A 131 10.25 -2.75 -16.59
N ASN A 132 10.72 -2.74 -15.35
CA ASN A 132 11.55 -1.67 -14.83
C ASN A 132 13.04 -2.05 -14.89
N THR A 133 13.77 -1.45 -15.84
CA THR A 133 15.21 -1.71 -16.03
C THR A 133 16.03 -1.41 -14.77
N SER A 134 15.68 -0.36 -14.00
CA SER A 134 16.41 -0.07 -12.76
C SER A 134 16.22 -1.14 -11.70
N VAL A 135 15.04 -1.76 -11.63
CA VAL A 135 14.78 -2.90 -10.72
C VAL A 135 15.64 -4.11 -11.11
N GLN A 136 15.78 -4.37 -12.41
CA GLN A 136 16.59 -5.47 -12.93
C GLN A 136 18.09 -5.23 -12.72
N ASP A 137 18.60 -4.10 -13.19
CA ASP A 137 20.02 -3.75 -13.17
C ASP A 137 20.58 -3.70 -11.74
N HIS A 138 19.78 -3.22 -10.79
CA HIS A 138 20.18 -3.12 -9.38
C HIS A 138 19.70 -4.32 -8.55
N SER A 139 19.09 -5.33 -9.19
CA SER A 139 18.57 -6.54 -8.53
C SER A 139 17.70 -6.24 -7.30
N ILE A 140 16.82 -5.24 -7.44
CA ILE A 140 15.94 -4.77 -6.38
C ILE A 140 14.90 -5.86 -6.09
N GLY A 141 14.85 -6.33 -4.85
CA GLY A 141 13.84 -7.32 -4.44
C GLY A 141 12.45 -6.72 -4.43
N MET A 142 11.46 -7.37 -5.05
CA MET A 142 10.06 -6.96 -5.03
C MET A 142 9.26 -7.91 -4.12
N VAL A 143 8.80 -7.42 -2.97
CA VAL A 143 8.09 -8.22 -1.96
C VAL A 143 6.60 -7.86 -1.96
N PRO A 144 5.72 -8.70 -2.54
CA PRO A 144 4.29 -8.44 -2.56
C PRO A 144 3.64 -8.71 -1.20
N CYS A 145 2.74 -7.81 -0.77
CA CYS A 145 2.01 -7.90 0.49
C CYS A 145 0.56 -7.45 0.30
N ALA A 146 -0.40 -8.29 0.72
CA ALA A 146 -1.78 -7.86 0.85
C ALA A 146 -2.03 -7.49 2.31
N PHE A 147 -2.48 -6.27 2.57
CA PHE A 147 -2.74 -5.78 3.91
C PHE A 147 -4.24 -5.51 4.08
N LEU A 148 -4.88 -6.37 4.86
CA LEU A 148 -6.30 -6.28 5.20
C LEU A 148 -6.43 -5.43 6.48
N HIS A 149 -7.12 -4.30 6.37
CA HIS A 149 -7.26 -3.36 7.48
C HIS A 149 -8.76 -3.07 7.73
N ASN A 150 -9.34 -3.76 8.71
CA ASN A 150 -10.71 -3.53 9.14
C ASN A 150 -10.76 -3.55 10.67
#